data_AF-A0A0V8CXQ2-F1
#
_entry.id   AF-A0A0V8CXQ2-F1
#
_cell.length_a   1.000
_cell.length_b   1.000
_cell.length_c   1.000
_cell.angle_alpha   90.00
_cell.angle_beta   90.00
_cell.angle_gamma   90.00
#
_symmetry.space_group_name_H-M   'P 1'
#
loop_
_entity.id
_entity.type
_entity.pdbx_description
1 polymer ?
#
loop_
_entity_poly.entity_id
_entity_poly.type
_entity_poly.pdbx_seq_one_letter_code
_entity_poly.pdbx_strand_id
1 'polypeptide(L)'
;MKIGICYRPYLHKKFLKEIIDKISFIELMPDIMTVSETNFIKDICDSKKIDMGLHCLRSSLFSPEGPQMDKVENYYYFSEYIHSKYFSDHIAYSSYRERYLTSVQPIRYNDKNLFVFQNNMTELRKYFPKNFSIENITQNTLFSESIYSESTFIRKLTEQQEDITLLFDLTNMYITAKRNNIPF
;
A
#
# COMPACT_ATOMS: atom_id res chain seq x y z
N MET A 1 0.13 -8.21 20.87
CA MET A 1 -0.31 -8.04 19.46
C MET A 1 -0.84 -6.63 19.31
N LYS A 2 -0.35 -5.84 18.34
CA LYS A 2 -0.99 -4.57 17.99
C LYS A 2 -2.23 -4.87 17.14
N ILE A 3 -3.32 -4.16 17.37
CA ILE A 3 -4.56 -4.28 16.60
C ILE A 3 -4.92 -2.88 16.11
N GLY A 4 -5.23 -2.77 14.83
CA GLY A 4 -5.59 -1.51 14.21
C GLY A 4 -6.76 -1.65 13.24
N ILE A 5 -7.15 -0.51 12.67
CA ILE A 5 -8.14 -0.44 11.61
C ILE A 5 -7.58 0.36 10.45
N CYS A 6 -8.01 0.04 9.24
CA CYS A 6 -7.88 0.94 8.11
C CYS A 6 -9.08 1.89 8.09
N TYR A 7 -8.84 3.18 8.28
CA TYR A 7 -9.91 4.16 8.40
C TYR A 7 -10.73 4.24 7.12
N ARG A 8 -12.05 4.32 7.28
CA ARG A 8 -13.04 4.39 6.21
C ARG A 8 -14.05 5.43 6.65
N PRO A 9 -14.13 6.59 6.00
CA PRO A 9 -15.01 7.68 6.45
C PRO A 9 -16.46 7.23 6.66
N TYR A 10 -17.00 6.43 5.74
CA TYR A 10 -18.39 5.97 5.77
C TYR A 10 -18.69 4.96 6.89
N LEU A 11 -17.69 4.23 7.40
CA LEU A 11 -17.87 3.25 8.49
C LEU A 11 -17.51 3.86 9.84
N HIS A 12 -16.37 4.52 9.92
CA HIS A 12 -15.70 4.79 11.19
C HIS A 12 -15.98 6.19 11.73
N LYS A 13 -16.28 7.18 10.88
CA LYS A 13 -16.41 8.59 11.30
C LYS A 13 -17.36 8.80 12.48
N LYS A 14 -18.49 8.09 12.50
CA LYS A 14 -19.51 8.20 13.55
C LYS A 14 -19.08 7.57 14.88
N PHE A 15 -18.29 6.51 14.83
CA PHE A 15 -17.95 5.69 15.99
C PHE A 15 -16.48 5.77 16.38
N LEU A 16 -15.68 6.64 15.73
CA LEU A 16 -14.23 6.68 15.92
C LEU A 16 -13.88 6.87 17.41
N LYS A 17 -14.58 7.76 18.11
CA LYS A 17 -14.36 8.01 19.53
C LYS A 17 -14.63 6.79 20.43
N GLU A 18 -15.48 5.86 20.00
CA GLU A 18 -15.82 4.64 20.76
C GLU A 18 -14.84 3.49 20.50
N ILE A 19 -14.21 3.48 19.32
CA ILE A 19 -13.27 2.42 18.91
C ILE A 19 -11.81 2.82 19.12
N ILE A 20 -11.51 4.12 19.21
CA ILE A 20 -10.12 4.62 19.26
C ILE A 20 -9.34 4.07 20.46
N ASP A 21 -10.00 3.90 21.60
CA ASP A 21 -9.38 3.35 22.83
C ASP A 21 -9.20 1.83 22.78
N LYS A 22 -9.69 1.17 21.72
CA LYS A 22 -9.58 -0.28 21.51
C LYS A 22 -8.51 -0.66 20.49
N ILE A 23 -7.90 0.33 19.83
CA ILE A 23 -6.89 0.13 18.80
C ILE A 23 -5.56 0.73 19.24
N SER A 24 -4.48 0.14 18.75
CA SER A 24 -3.10 0.60 18.97
C SER A 24 -2.50 1.24 17.73
N PHE A 25 -3.22 1.19 16.60
CA PHE A 25 -2.77 1.66 15.31
C PHE A 25 -3.96 2.02 14.41
N ILE A 26 -3.80 3.03 13.55
CA ILE A 26 -4.76 3.37 12.51
C ILE A 26 -4.05 3.60 11.18
N GLU A 27 -4.54 2.96 10.12
CA GLU A 27 -4.06 3.20 8.76
C GLU A 27 -4.96 4.23 8.07
N LEU A 28 -4.35 5.24 7.45
CA LEU A 28 -5.03 6.33 6.77
C LEU A 28 -4.80 6.25 5.27
N MET A 29 -5.84 6.61 4.52
CA MET A 29 -5.85 6.55 3.07
C MET A 29 -6.14 7.94 2.48
N PRO A 30 -5.11 8.71 2.06
CA PRO A 30 -5.28 10.07 1.56
C PRO A 30 -6.19 10.13 0.33
N ASP A 31 -6.28 9.04 -0.44
CA ASP A 31 -7.09 8.97 -1.66
C ASP A 31 -8.61 9.03 -1.42
N ILE A 32 -9.06 8.78 -0.19
CA ILE A 32 -10.49 8.72 0.17
C ILE A 32 -10.84 9.57 1.38
N MET A 33 -9.90 10.37 1.88
CA MET A 33 -10.06 11.18 3.08
C MET A 33 -10.03 12.67 2.77
N THR A 34 -10.79 13.45 3.54
CA THR A 34 -10.71 14.91 3.49
C THR A 34 -9.65 15.44 4.46
N VAL A 35 -9.13 16.65 4.21
CA VAL A 35 -8.19 17.33 5.12
C VAL A 35 -8.77 17.48 6.53
N SER A 36 -10.07 17.82 6.65
CA SER A 36 -10.73 17.92 7.96
C SER A 36 -10.76 16.60 8.71
N GLU A 37 -10.92 15.47 8.01
CA GLU A 37 -10.90 14.15 8.64
C GLU A 37 -9.48 13.77 9.05
N THR A 38 -8.49 14.03 8.22
CA THR A 38 -7.07 13.81 8.55
C THR A 38 -6.69 14.57 9.82
N ASN A 39 -7.01 15.87 9.91
CA ASN A 39 -6.68 16.69 11.08
C ASN A 39 -7.33 16.14 12.34
N PHE A 40 -8.63 15.84 12.27
CA PHE A 40 -9.38 15.28 13.40
C PHE A 40 -8.79 13.95 13.90
N ILE A 41 -8.44 13.05 12.99
CA ILE A 41 -7.87 11.74 13.35
C ILE A 41 -6.46 11.91 13.92
N LYS A 42 -5.63 12.74 13.29
CA LYS A 42 -4.28 13.05 13.75
C LYS A 42 -4.30 13.60 15.17
N ASP A 43 -5.12 14.61 15.46
CA ASP A 43 -5.20 15.23 16.79
C ASP A 43 -5.58 14.21 17.87
N ILE A 44 -6.54 13.33 17.57
CA ILE A 44 -6.92 12.27 18.50
C ILE A 44 -5.78 11.26 18.68
N CYS A 45 -5.15 10.82 17.59
CA CYS A 45 -4.06 9.85 17.64
C CYS A 45 -2.85 10.40 18.40
N ASP A 46 -2.48 11.66 18.18
CA ASP A 46 -1.40 12.32 18.91
C ASP A 46 -1.71 12.41 20.41
N SER A 47 -2.93 12.82 20.76
CA SER A 47 -3.34 12.93 22.17
C SER A 47 -3.33 11.58 22.91
N LYS A 48 -3.67 10.50 22.20
CA LYS A 48 -3.75 9.14 22.74
C LYS A 48 -2.50 8.30 22.47
N LYS A 49 -1.50 8.86 21.77
CA LYS A 49 -0.27 8.18 21.33
C LYS A 49 -0.55 6.91 20.53
N ILE A 50 -1.49 6.99 19.58
CA ILE A 50 -1.83 5.91 18.65
C ILE A 50 -0.97 6.05 17.41
N ASP A 51 -0.32 4.98 17.00
CA ASP A 51 0.51 4.96 15.80
C ASP A 51 -0.37 5.10 14.54
N MET A 52 0.11 5.85 13.55
CA MET A 52 -0.56 6.00 12.27
C MET A 52 0.29 5.40 11.13
N GLY A 53 -0.35 4.85 10.11
CA GLY A 53 0.32 4.44 8.88
C GLY A 53 -0.39 4.97 7.64
N LEU A 54 0.32 4.93 6.52
CA LEU A 54 -0.15 5.46 5.25
C LEU A 54 -0.35 4.30 4.27
N HIS A 55 -1.55 4.21 3.70
CA HIS A 55 -1.86 3.26 2.65
C HIS A 55 -2.47 3.96 1.44
N CYS A 56 -1.83 3.79 0.30
CA CYS A 56 -2.08 4.56 -0.92
C CYS A 56 -2.54 3.66 -2.06
N LEU A 57 -3.16 4.28 -3.07
CA LEU A 57 -3.68 3.58 -4.25
C LEU A 57 -3.00 3.99 -5.56
N ARG A 58 -2.39 5.18 -5.61
CA ARG A 58 -2.12 5.87 -6.88
C ARG A 58 -0.65 6.09 -7.17
N SER A 59 0.28 5.50 -6.40
CA SER A 59 1.72 5.64 -6.66
C SER A 59 2.14 4.87 -7.91
N SER A 60 1.41 3.80 -8.26
CA SER A 60 1.63 2.99 -9.47
C SER A 60 3.02 2.35 -9.50
N LEU A 61 3.37 1.63 -8.43
CA LEU A 61 4.73 1.15 -8.15
C LEU A 61 5.36 0.31 -9.27
N PHE A 62 4.55 -0.47 -9.98
CA PHE A 62 5.01 -1.36 -11.07
C PHE A 62 4.65 -0.83 -12.47
N SER A 63 4.39 0.48 -12.61
CA SER A 63 4.16 1.07 -13.93
C SER A 63 5.47 1.14 -14.74
N PRO A 64 5.48 0.66 -15.99
CA PRO A 64 6.63 0.83 -16.88
C PRO A 64 6.83 2.29 -17.35
N GLU A 65 5.83 3.16 -17.15
CA GLU A 65 5.92 4.60 -17.41
C GLU A 65 6.52 5.37 -16.22
N GLY A 66 6.87 4.67 -15.14
CA GLY A 66 7.32 5.25 -13.88
C GLY A 66 6.18 5.50 -12.87
N PRO A 67 6.53 5.79 -11.61
CA PRO A 67 5.57 6.13 -10.57
C PRO A 67 4.88 7.47 -10.85
N GLN A 68 3.68 7.67 -10.29
CA GLN A 68 2.95 8.94 -10.40
C GLN A 68 3.53 9.96 -9.42
N MET A 69 4.53 10.74 -9.84
CA MET A 69 5.31 11.58 -8.95
C MET A 69 4.50 12.66 -8.24
N ASP A 70 3.46 13.21 -8.88
CA ASP A 70 2.53 14.15 -8.25
C ASP A 70 1.81 13.52 -7.05
N LYS A 71 1.49 12.21 -7.13
CA LYS A 71 0.86 11.47 -6.04
C LYS A 71 1.87 11.09 -4.97
N VAL A 72 3.05 10.60 -5.38
CA VAL A 72 4.15 10.28 -4.45
C VAL A 72 4.51 11.47 -3.58
N GLU A 73 4.65 12.67 -4.17
CA GLU A 73 4.95 13.88 -3.42
C GLU A 73 3.83 14.25 -2.43
N ASN A 74 2.56 14.15 -2.84
CA ASN A 74 1.43 14.37 -1.94
C ASN A 74 1.41 13.37 -0.78
N TYR A 75 1.71 12.10 -1.06
CA TYR A 75 1.79 11.05 -0.04
C TYR A 75 2.94 11.29 0.91
N TYR A 76 4.07 11.80 0.43
CA TYR A 76 5.20 12.16 1.28
C TYR A 76 4.83 13.25 2.28
N TYR A 77 4.27 14.37 1.82
CA TYR A 77 3.85 15.44 2.73
C TYR A 77 2.74 14.99 3.68
N PHE A 78 1.82 14.13 3.22
CA PHE A 78 0.81 13.53 4.08
C PHE A 78 1.46 12.66 5.16
N SER A 79 2.41 11.79 4.78
CA SER A 79 3.17 10.92 5.67
C SER A 79 3.90 11.72 6.74
N GLU A 80 4.62 12.77 6.33
CA GLU A 80 5.33 13.68 7.24
C GLU A 80 4.36 14.38 8.19
N TYR A 81 3.22 14.85 7.67
CA TYR A 81 2.19 15.52 8.46
C TYR A 81 1.63 14.62 9.56
N ILE A 82 1.34 13.35 9.27
CA ILE A 82 0.79 12.41 10.26
C ILE A 82 1.86 11.65 11.05
N HIS A 83 3.14 11.93 10.84
CA HIS A 83 4.26 11.13 11.40
C HIS A 83 4.10 9.62 11.17
N SER A 84 3.78 9.26 9.92
CA SER A 84 3.44 7.89 9.55
C SER A 84 4.56 6.91 9.89
N LYS A 85 4.19 5.73 10.37
CA LYS A 85 5.13 4.63 10.63
C LYS A 85 5.60 3.95 9.37
N TYR A 86 4.80 3.96 8.31
CA TYR A 86 5.14 3.40 7.02
C TYR A 86 4.36 4.08 5.90
N PHE A 87 4.93 4.01 4.70
CA PHE A 87 4.21 4.17 3.45
C PHE A 87 3.92 2.79 2.89
N SER A 88 2.70 2.55 2.41
CA SER A 88 2.34 1.30 1.74
C SER A 88 1.55 1.55 0.46
N ASP A 89 1.80 0.73 -0.55
CA ASP A 89 1.03 0.66 -1.79
C ASP A 89 1.24 -0.74 -2.41
N HIS A 90 0.60 -1.01 -3.53
CA HIS A 90 0.36 -2.36 -4.03
C HIS A 90 1.45 -2.86 -4.97
N ILE A 91 1.61 -4.18 -5.03
CA ILE A 91 2.35 -4.90 -6.07
C ILE A 91 1.53 -4.87 -7.37
N ALA A 92 1.38 -3.67 -7.92
CA ALA A 92 0.47 -3.34 -9.01
C ALA A 92 0.90 -2.04 -9.70
N TYR A 93 0.27 -1.75 -10.84
CA TYR A 93 0.20 -0.41 -11.39
C TYR A 93 -1.23 0.09 -11.31
N SER A 94 -1.44 1.39 -11.20
CA SER A 94 -2.77 1.98 -11.08
C SER A 94 -3.00 3.17 -12.00
N SER A 95 -2.03 3.45 -12.87
CA SER A 95 -2.09 4.52 -13.86
C SER A 95 -1.65 4.04 -15.24
N TYR A 96 -2.13 4.73 -16.26
CA TYR A 96 -1.67 4.62 -17.64
C TYR A 96 -1.79 5.99 -18.31
N ARG A 97 -0.73 6.46 -18.98
CA ARG A 97 -0.64 7.80 -19.58
C ARG A 97 -1.08 8.90 -18.60
N GLU A 98 -0.53 8.86 -17.39
CA GLU A 98 -0.80 9.80 -16.29
C GLU A 98 -2.26 9.81 -15.79
N ARG A 99 -3.08 8.84 -16.19
CA ARG A 99 -4.48 8.72 -15.77
C ARG A 99 -4.66 7.55 -14.84
N TYR A 100 -5.34 7.79 -13.72
CA TYR A 100 -5.71 6.73 -12.78
C TYR A 100 -6.72 5.78 -13.42
N LEU A 101 -6.45 4.48 -13.32
CA LEU A 101 -7.24 3.39 -13.91
C LEU A 101 -8.47 3.00 -13.09
N THR A 102 -8.90 3.86 -12.17
CA THR A 102 -9.99 3.62 -11.19
C THR A 102 -9.73 2.51 -10.17
N SER A 103 -8.78 1.61 -10.45
CA SER A 103 -8.35 0.51 -9.58
C SER A 103 -6.90 0.12 -9.88
N VAL A 104 -6.25 -0.52 -8.91
CA VAL A 104 -4.96 -1.19 -9.10
C VAL A 104 -5.12 -2.37 -10.06
N GLN A 105 -4.12 -2.56 -10.93
CA GLN A 105 -4.10 -3.59 -11.96
C GLN A 105 -2.99 -4.61 -11.67
N PRO A 106 -3.28 -5.91 -11.82
CA PRO A 106 -2.34 -6.96 -11.52
C PRO A 106 -1.17 -6.98 -12.51
N ILE A 107 -0.02 -7.40 -12.01
CA ILE A 107 1.19 -7.58 -12.80
C ILE A 107 1.54 -9.06 -12.97
N ARG A 108 2.40 -9.32 -13.94
CA ARG A 108 3.01 -10.62 -14.19
C ARG A 108 4.19 -10.80 -13.25
N TYR A 109 4.33 -11.94 -12.59
CA TYR A 109 5.46 -12.21 -11.71
C TYR A 109 6.64 -12.76 -12.50
N ASN A 110 7.45 -11.84 -13.05
CA ASN A 110 8.62 -12.15 -13.86
C ASN A 110 9.72 -11.07 -13.72
N ASP A 111 10.89 -11.33 -14.30
CA ASP A 111 12.05 -10.44 -14.18
C ASP A 111 11.80 -9.04 -14.73
N LYS A 112 10.96 -8.90 -15.76
CA LYS A 112 10.61 -7.59 -16.32
C LYS A 112 9.97 -6.69 -15.26
N ASN A 113 9.03 -7.21 -14.49
CA ASN A 113 8.37 -6.41 -13.45
C ASN A 113 9.22 -6.21 -12.19
N LEU A 114 10.17 -7.12 -11.90
CA LEU A 114 11.20 -6.85 -10.89
C LEU A 114 12.06 -5.65 -11.30
N PHE A 115 12.52 -5.63 -12.55
CA PHE A 115 13.33 -4.53 -13.09
C PHE A 115 12.57 -3.20 -13.11
N VAL A 116 11.29 -3.20 -13.51
CA VAL A 116 10.43 -2.00 -13.46
C VAL A 116 10.37 -1.44 -12.05
N PHE A 117 10.10 -2.28 -11.05
CA PHE A 117 10.05 -1.84 -9.66
C PHE A 117 11.39 -1.30 -9.18
N GLN A 118 12.49 -2.00 -9.45
CA GLN A 118 13.83 -1.54 -9.08
C GLN A 118 14.16 -0.17 -9.68
N ASN A 119 13.81 0.06 -10.95
CA ASN A 119 13.99 1.35 -11.60
C ASN A 119 13.14 2.43 -10.91
N ASN A 120 11.87 2.14 -10.65
CA ASN A 120 10.93 3.06 -10.00
C ASN A 120 11.35 3.39 -8.55
N MET A 121 11.94 2.44 -7.84
CA MET A 121 12.44 2.63 -6.48
C MET A 121 13.51 3.73 -6.37
N THR A 122 14.25 4.02 -7.45
CA THR A 122 15.23 5.12 -7.46
C THR A 122 14.56 6.47 -7.23
N GLU A 123 13.40 6.71 -7.84
CA GLU A 123 12.63 7.96 -7.64
C GLU A 123 11.85 7.93 -6.33
N LEU A 124 11.23 6.78 -5.99
CA LEU A 124 10.45 6.63 -4.76
C LEU A 124 11.31 6.84 -3.50
N ARG A 125 12.56 6.39 -3.48
CA ARG A 125 13.48 6.54 -2.34
C ARG A 125 13.85 7.99 -2.03
N LYS A 126 13.71 8.92 -2.98
CA LYS A 126 13.91 10.35 -2.71
C LYS A 126 12.87 10.90 -1.73
N TYR A 127 11.70 10.28 -1.68
CA TYR A 127 10.59 10.64 -0.79
C TYR A 127 10.44 9.66 0.38
N PHE A 128 10.57 8.36 0.11
CA PHE A 128 10.41 7.30 1.10
C PHE A 128 11.68 6.45 1.19
N PRO A 129 12.73 6.94 1.89
CA PRO A 129 14.01 6.23 1.97
C PRO A 129 13.95 4.98 2.86
N LYS A 130 12.93 4.87 3.73
CA LYS A 130 12.74 3.75 4.68
C LYS A 130 11.25 3.56 4.97
N ASN A 131 10.92 2.49 5.69
CA ASN A 131 9.55 2.16 6.10
C ASN A 131 8.59 2.05 4.90
N PHE A 132 9.07 1.46 3.81
CA PHE A 132 8.32 1.26 2.59
C PHE A 132 7.72 -0.14 2.60
N SER A 133 6.40 -0.26 2.56
CA SER A 133 5.72 -1.55 2.50
C SER A 133 5.08 -1.78 1.14
N ILE A 134 5.20 -2.99 0.62
CA ILE A 134 4.47 -3.44 -0.57
C ILE A 134 3.34 -4.38 -0.16
N GLU A 135 2.18 -4.26 -0.80
CA GLU A 135 1.02 -5.12 -0.53
C GLU A 135 0.72 -6.08 -1.68
N ASN A 136 0.46 -7.35 -1.36
CA ASN A 136 -0.06 -8.32 -2.33
C ASN A 136 -1.54 -8.06 -2.64
N ILE A 137 -1.92 -8.15 -3.91
CA ILE A 137 -3.30 -7.95 -4.36
C ILE A 137 -3.96 -9.27 -4.76
N THR A 138 -5.28 -9.28 -4.78
CA THR A 138 -6.04 -10.39 -5.37
C THR A 138 -5.69 -10.56 -6.85
N GLN A 139 -5.27 -11.78 -7.22
CA GLN A 139 -5.04 -12.23 -8.59
C GLN A 139 -6.23 -13.09 -9.04
N ASN A 140 -7.15 -12.49 -9.79
CA ASN A 140 -8.36 -13.20 -10.25
C ASN A 140 -8.05 -14.37 -11.20
N THR A 141 -7.00 -14.23 -11.99
CA THR A 141 -6.45 -15.25 -12.89
C THR A 141 -4.95 -15.09 -12.87
N LEU A 142 -4.21 -16.19 -12.75
CA LEU A 142 -2.76 -16.16 -12.90
C LEU A 142 -2.37 -15.96 -14.37
N PHE A 143 -1.38 -15.10 -14.59
CA PHE A 143 -0.80 -14.91 -15.92
C PHE A 143 0.12 -16.09 -16.28
N SER A 144 -0.04 -16.66 -17.49
CA SER A 144 0.81 -17.75 -17.99
C SER A 144 2.27 -17.32 -18.22
N GLU A 145 2.49 -16.01 -18.37
CA GLU A 145 3.80 -15.39 -18.53
C GLU A 145 4.47 -15.01 -17.19
N SER A 146 3.85 -15.39 -16.06
CA SER A 146 4.52 -15.38 -14.76
C SER A 146 5.41 -16.61 -14.65
N ILE A 147 6.68 -16.37 -14.33
CA ILE A 147 7.69 -17.44 -14.12
C ILE A 147 7.93 -17.70 -12.62
N TYR A 148 7.37 -16.85 -11.76
CA TYR A 148 7.49 -16.94 -10.31
C TYR A 148 6.11 -17.14 -9.66
N SER A 149 6.08 -17.89 -8.56
CA SER A 149 4.97 -17.81 -7.62
C SER A 149 4.94 -16.43 -6.95
N GLU A 150 3.79 -16.04 -6.38
CA GLU A 150 3.66 -14.79 -5.61
C GLU A 150 4.72 -14.71 -4.49
N SER A 151 4.86 -15.79 -3.72
CA SER A 151 5.86 -15.89 -2.64
C SER A 151 7.30 -15.73 -3.15
N THR A 152 7.63 -16.33 -4.30
CA THR A 152 8.97 -16.22 -4.89
C THR A 152 9.22 -14.79 -5.41
N PHE A 153 8.21 -14.16 -6.01
CA PHE A 153 8.30 -12.79 -6.50
C PHE A 153 8.49 -11.79 -5.37
N ILE A 154 7.67 -11.87 -4.32
CA ILE A 154 7.77 -11.02 -3.13
C ILE A 154 9.13 -11.21 -2.46
N ARG A 155 9.58 -12.45 -2.28
CA ARG A 155 10.91 -12.73 -1.71
C ARG A 155 12.01 -12.03 -2.50
N LYS A 156 11.99 -12.14 -3.83
CA LYS A 156 12.96 -11.47 -4.71
C LYS A 156 12.91 -9.95 -4.56
N LEU A 157 11.72 -9.34 -4.47
CA LEU A 157 11.57 -7.90 -4.23
C LEU A 157 12.23 -7.49 -2.90
N THR A 158 11.93 -8.19 -1.82
CA THR A 158 12.44 -7.86 -0.48
C THR A 158 13.93 -8.16 -0.30
N GLU A 159 14.48 -9.13 -1.05
CA GLU A 159 15.92 -9.43 -1.01
C GLU A 159 16.75 -8.44 -1.85
N GLN A 160 16.18 -7.89 -2.93
CA GLN A 160 16.86 -6.94 -3.81
C GLN A 160 16.79 -5.49 -3.31
N GLN A 161 15.87 -5.19 -2.41
CA GLN A 161 15.60 -3.83 -1.94
C GLN A 161 15.65 -3.78 -0.42
N GLU A 162 16.72 -3.21 0.11
CA GLU A 162 16.83 -2.89 1.55
C GLU A 162 15.65 -2.02 2.01
N ASP A 163 15.25 -2.20 3.27
CA ASP A 163 14.20 -1.42 3.95
C ASP A 163 12.79 -1.48 3.33
N ILE A 164 12.54 -2.48 2.48
CA ILE A 164 11.19 -2.84 2.03
C ILE A 164 10.61 -3.95 2.89
N THR A 165 9.42 -3.71 3.41
CA THR A 165 8.62 -4.69 4.15
C THR A 165 7.41 -5.14 3.34
N LEU A 166 6.80 -6.25 3.74
CA LEU A 166 5.55 -6.76 3.16
C LEU A 166 4.38 -6.37 4.06
N LEU A 167 3.41 -5.65 3.51
CA LEU A 167 2.06 -5.56 4.07
C LEU A 167 1.27 -6.73 3.51
N PHE A 168 1.15 -7.80 4.30
CA PHE A 168 0.59 -9.05 3.81
C PHE A 168 -0.92 -9.11 4.02
N ASP A 169 -1.69 -8.97 2.94
CA ASP A 169 -3.14 -9.17 2.96
C ASP A 169 -3.48 -10.65 2.75
N LEU A 170 -3.88 -11.28 3.86
CA LEU A 170 -4.30 -12.69 3.92
C LEU A 170 -5.58 -12.95 3.10
N THR A 171 -6.49 -11.98 3.04
CA THR A 171 -7.72 -12.07 2.26
C THR A 171 -7.40 -12.09 0.77
N ASN A 172 -6.48 -11.24 0.33
CA ASN A 172 -6.01 -11.24 -1.06
C ASN A 172 -5.36 -12.59 -1.42
N MET A 173 -4.49 -13.12 -0.55
CA MET A 173 -3.90 -14.45 -0.78
C MET A 173 -4.98 -15.54 -0.85
N TYR A 174 -5.95 -15.53 0.07
CA TYR A 174 -7.01 -16.53 0.12
C TYR A 174 -7.91 -16.48 -1.12
N ILE A 175 -8.31 -15.29 -1.55
CA ILE A 175 -9.14 -15.13 -2.75
C ILE A 175 -8.36 -15.56 -3.99
N THR A 176 -7.07 -15.19 -4.10
CA THR A 176 -6.18 -15.65 -5.18
C THR A 176 -6.14 -17.18 -5.23
N ALA A 177 -5.88 -17.84 -4.09
CA ALA A 177 -5.79 -19.29 -4.01
C ALA A 177 -7.10 -19.95 -4.44
N LYS A 178 -8.24 -19.47 -3.90
CA LYS A 178 -9.57 -19.99 -4.22
C LYS A 178 -9.94 -19.82 -5.70
N ARG A 179 -9.67 -18.65 -6.30
CA ARG A 179 -10.01 -18.38 -7.71
C ARG A 179 -9.18 -19.20 -8.69
N ASN A 180 -7.96 -19.58 -8.31
CA ASN A 180 -7.03 -20.31 -9.17
C ASN A 180 -6.88 -21.79 -8.77
N ASN A 181 -7.74 -22.31 -7.89
CA ASN A 181 -7.71 -23.70 -7.39
C ASN A 181 -6.35 -24.12 -6.80
N ILE A 182 -5.72 -23.22 -6.06
CA ILE A 182 -4.45 -23.46 -5.35
C ILE A 182 -4.78 -23.81 -3.90
N PRO A 183 -4.14 -24.83 -3.29
CA PRO A 183 -4.27 -25.09 -1.86
C PRO A 183 -3.82 -23.88 -1.02
N PHE A 184 -4.59 -23.57 0.03
CA PHE A 184 -4.30 -22.51 1.00
C PHE A 184 -3.97 -23.11 2.35
#